data_AF-A0A0G4MWF9-F1
#
_entry.id   AF-A0A0G4MWF9-F1
#
_cell.length_a   1.000
_cell.length_b   1.000
_cell.length_c   1.000
_cell.angle_alpha   90.00
_cell.angle_beta   90.00
_cell.angle_gamma   90.00
#
_symmetry.space_group_name_H-M   'P 1'
#
loop_
_entity.id
_entity.type
_entity.pdbx_description
1 polymer ?
#
loop_
_entity_poly.entity_id
_entity_poly.type
_entity_poly.pdbx_seq_one_letter_code
_entity_poly.pdbx_strand_id
1 'polypeptide(L)'
;DNTYYLYVTTDGFEGWGGNVFYWWKSADLVSWTRGEEPFLTLDGENGNVPWATGNAWAPTIARRDGKYYFYFSGHNAIYDRKTIGVAV
;
A
#
# COMPACT_ATOMS: atom_id res chain seq x y z
N ASP A 1 -0.89 -13.21 -18.03
CA ASP A 1 0.11 -12.14 -17.81
C ASP A 1 1.37 -12.74 -17.21
N ASN A 2 2.52 -12.61 -17.87
CA ASN A 2 3.82 -13.10 -17.39
C ASN A 2 4.56 -12.01 -16.60
N THR A 3 3.88 -11.43 -15.61
CA THR A 3 4.43 -10.34 -14.80
C THR A 3 4.12 -10.59 -13.34
N TYR A 4 5.16 -10.61 -12.53
CA TYR A 4 5.07 -10.67 -11.08
C TYR A 4 4.92 -9.26 -10.55
N TYR A 5 4.08 -9.10 -9.53
CA TYR A 5 3.88 -7.85 -8.83
C TYR A 5 4.21 -8.03 -7.35
N LEU A 6 4.85 -7.02 -6.78
CA LEU A 6 5.15 -6.96 -5.37
C LEU A 6 4.65 -5.63 -4.80
N TYR A 7 4.01 -5.71 -3.64
CA TYR A 7 3.50 -4.58 -2.87
C TYR A 7 4.05 -4.71 -1.46
N VAL A 8 4.70 -3.65 -0.97
CA VAL A 8 5.47 -3.67 0.29
C VAL A 8 5.21 -2.41 1.09
N THR A 9 5.47 -2.48 2.40
CA THR A 9 5.64 -1.28 3.22
C THR A 9 6.78 -0.44 2.64
N THR A 10 6.54 0.87 2.45
CA THR A 10 7.62 1.81 2.14
C THR A 10 8.36 2.14 3.44
N ASP A 11 9.47 1.43 3.66
CA ASP A 11 10.31 1.57 4.86
C ASP A 11 11.36 2.71 4.71
N GLY A 12 12.20 2.91 5.72
CA GLY A 12 13.24 3.96 5.75
C GLY A 12 12.82 5.24 6.50
N PHE A 13 11.67 5.18 7.19
CA PHE A 13 11.13 6.26 8.01
C PHE A 13 11.15 5.83 9.47
N GLU A 14 11.49 6.75 10.38
CA GLU A 14 11.49 6.49 11.83
C GLU A 14 10.13 5.93 12.28
N GLY A 15 10.15 4.94 13.18
CA GLY A 15 8.95 4.30 13.72
C GLY A 15 8.08 3.61 12.66
N TRP A 16 8.66 3.22 11.52
CA TRP A 16 7.94 2.73 10.34
C TRP A 16 6.87 3.76 9.90
N GLY A 17 7.23 5.04 9.91
CA GLY A 17 6.31 6.17 9.66
C GLY A 17 5.85 6.34 8.22
N GLY A 18 6.32 5.53 7.27
CA GLY A 18 5.94 5.64 5.85
C GLY A 18 4.43 5.59 5.64
N ASN A 19 3.92 6.43 4.74
CA ASN A 19 2.49 6.63 4.50
C ASN A 19 2.04 6.36 3.06
N VAL A 20 2.91 5.79 2.22
CA VAL A 20 2.63 5.52 0.81
C VAL A 20 2.89 4.07 0.43
N PHE A 21 2.15 3.57 -0.55
CA PHE A 21 2.40 2.30 -1.22
C PHE A 21 2.80 2.49 -2.68
N TYR A 22 3.85 1.77 -3.09
CA TYR A 22 4.28 1.64 -4.48
C TYR A 22 4.04 0.21 -4.97
N TRP A 23 3.86 0.04 -6.28
CA TRP A 23 3.98 -1.26 -6.92
C TRP A 23 5.41 -1.48 -7.41
N TRP A 24 5.81 -2.74 -7.43
CA TRP A 24 6.98 -3.22 -8.14
C TRP A 24 6.55 -4.30 -9.11
N LYS A 25 7.21 -4.37 -10.27
CA LYS A 25 6.95 -5.43 -11.24
C LYS A 25 8.25 -6.05 -11.74
N SER A 26 8.17 -7.33 -12.07
CA SER A 26 9.28 -8.10 -12.63
C SER A 26 8.77 -9.13 -13.62
N ALA A 27 9.58 -9.44 -14.64
CA ALA A 27 9.33 -10.53 -15.57
C ALA A 27 10.03 -11.84 -15.15
N ASP A 28 11.04 -11.76 -14.26
CA ASP A 28 11.99 -12.83 -13.97
C ASP A 28 12.20 -13.09 -12.46
N LEU A 29 11.49 -12.38 -11.58
CA LEU A 29 11.65 -12.37 -10.12
C LEU A 29 13.00 -11.83 -9.61
N VAL A 30 13.87 -11.34 -10.49
CA VAL A 30 15.23 -10.86 -10.17
C VAL A 30 15.34 -9.35 -10.42
N SER A 31 14.97 -8.92 -11.61
CA SER A 31 15.02 -7.52 -12.04
C SER A 31 13.68 -6.87 -11.76
N TRP A 32 13.68 -5.81 -10.94
CA TRP A 32 12.46 -5.15 -10.50
C TRP A 32 12.43 -3.68 -10.94
N THR A 33 11.27 -3.25 -11.45
CA THR A 33 10.96 -1.84 -11.69
C THR A 33 9.89 -1.40 -10.70
N ARG A 34 10.15 -0.31 -9.98
CA ARG A 34 9.17 0.35 -9.11
C ARG A 34 8.36 1.38 -9.91
N GLY A 35 7.10 1.61 -9.53
CA GLY A 35 6.37 2.79 -9.97
C GLY A 35 7.07 4.08 -9.52
N GLU A 36 7.02 5.12 -10.35
CA GLU A 36 7.59 6.44 -10.04
C GLU A 36 6.78 7.16 -8.95
N GLU A 37 5.45 7.08 -9.05
CA GLU A 37 4.50 7.66 -8.10
C GLU A 37 3.82 6.59 -7.23
N PRO A 38 3.47 6.92 -5.98
CA PRO A 38 2.70 6.01 -5.14
C PRO A 38 1.29 5.88 -5.70
N PHE A 39 0.71 4.68 -5.61
CA PHE A 39 -0.66 4.44 -6.07
C PHE A 39 -1.69 4.59 -4.94
N LEU A 40 -1.23 4.62 -3.68
CA LEU A 40 -2.08 4.81 -2.51
C LEU A 40 -1.31 5.54 -1.40
N THR A 41 -1.86 6.65 -0.93
CA THR A 41 -1.29 7.54 0.10
C THR A 41 -2.25 7.66 1.28
N LEU A 42 -1.75 7.44 2.49
CA LEU A 42 -2.47 7.49 3.76
C LEU A 42 -2.10 8.79 4.49
N ASP A 43 -2.67 9.91 4.07
CA ASP A 43 -2.38 11.25 4.60
C ASP A 43 -3.66 12.03 4.95
N GLY A 44 -4.59 11.34 5.60
CA GLY A 44 -5.90 11.88 5.96
C GLY A 44 -6.64 12.43 4.74
N GLU A 45 -7.26 13.60 4.89
CA GLU A 45 -7.99 14.31 3.84
C GLU A 45 -7.10 14.72 2.63
N ASN A 46 -5.77 14.77 2.79
CA ASN A 46 -4.84 15.05 1.69
C ASN A 46 -4.45 13.79 0.89
N GLY A 47 -4.74 12.60 1.44
CA GLY A 47 -4.43 11.32 0.83
C GLY A 47 -5.60 10.70 0.07
N ASN A 48 -5.48 9.41 -0.21
CA ASN A 48 -6.54 8.62 -0.85
C ASN A 48 -7.48 7.95 0.18
N VAL A 49 -7.05 7.88 1.44
CA VAL A 49 -7.74 7.15 2.51
C VAL A 49 -8.01 8.13 3.67
N PRO A 50 -9.14 8.87 3.66
CA PRO A 50 -9.38 9.99 4.57
C PRO A 50 -9.29 9.66 6.06
N TRP A 51 -9.59 8.42 6.44
CA TRP A 51 -9.53 7.97 7.84
C TRP A 51 -8.11 7.62 8.33
N ALA A 52 -7.13 7.47 7.43
CA ALA A 52 -5.78 7.00 7.74
C ALA A 52 -4.74 8.11 7.60
N THR A 53 -3.94 8.35 8.64
CA THR A 53 -2.95 9.45 8.67
C THR A 53 -1.49 9.00 8.56
N GLY A 54 -1.25 7.72 8.28
CA GLY A 54 0.08 7.20 8.03
C GLY A 54 0.20 5.71 8.35
N ASN A 55 1.44 5.26 8.54
CA ASN A 55 1.76 3.85 8.83
C ASN A 55 1.13 2.89 7.81
N ALA A 56 1.41 3.13 6.53
CA ALA A 56 0.97 2.33 5.40
C ALA A 56 1.70 0.99 5.39
N TRP A 57 1.11 -0.02 6.05
CA TRP A 57 1.82 -1.23 6.45
C TRP A 57 1.26 -2.52 5.88
N ALA A 58 2.21 -3.41 5.56
CA ALA A 58 2.05 -4.85 5.37
C ALA A 58 0.82 -5.23 4.52
N PRO A 59 0.80 -4.82 3.25
CA PRO A 59 -0.36 -5.04 2.42
C PRO A 59 -0.42 -6.49 1.90
N THR A 60 -1.60 -6.86 1.42
CA THR A 60 -1.79 -8.03 0.56
C THR A 60 -2.78 -7.70 -0.55
N ILE A 61 -2.77 -8.51 -1.61
CA ILE A 61 -3.64 -8.31 -2.77
C ILE A 61 -4.26 -9.64 -3.20
N ALA A 62 -5.54 -9.61 -3.56
CA ALA A 62 -6.24 -10.76 -4.10
C ALA A 62 -6.98 -10.38 -5.39
N ARG A 63 -6.89 -11.23 -6.41
CA ARG A 63 -7.67 -11.07 -7.64
C ARG A 63 -8.95 -11.89 -7.55
N ARG A 64 -10.10 -11.27 -7.80
CA ARG A 64 -11.41 -11.94 -7.83
C ARG A 64 -12.35 -11.22 -8.79
N ASP A 65 -13.06 -11.98 -9.63
CA ASP A 65 -14.08 -11.46 -10.55
C ASP A 65 -13.60 -10.30 -11.44
N GLY A 66 -12.37 -10.42 -11.96
CA GLY A 66 -11.76 -9.40 -12.83
C GLY A 66 -11.24 -8.15 -12.11
N LYS A 67 -11.35 -8.08 -10.78
CA LYS A 67 -10.88 -6.97 -9.95
C LYS A 67 -9.70 -7.40 -9.06
N TYR A 68 -8.93 -6.42 -8.60
CA TYR A 68 -7.89 -6.59 -7.60
C TYR A 68 -8.32 -5.90 -6.31
N TYR A 69 -8.23 -6.60 -5.19
CA TYR A 69 -8.60 -6.10 -3.87
C TYR A 69 -7.32 -5.96 -3.07
N PHE A 70 -6.92 -4.73 -2.79
CA PHE A 70 -5.71 -4.39 -2.05
C PHE A 70 -6.07 -4.13 -0.58
N TYR A 71 -5.70 -5.07 0.28
CA TYR A 71 -5.91 -4.98 1.72
C TYR A 71 -4.65 -4.42 2.39
N PHE A 72 -4.82 -3.48 3.32
CA PHE A 72 -3.71 -2.83 3.99
C PHE A 72 -4.11 -2.41 5.40
N SER A 73 -3.11 -2.16 6.25
CA SER A 73 -3.33 -1.48 7.53
C SER A 73 -2.83 -0.03 7.47
N GLY A 74 -3.48 0.83 8.26
CA GLY A 74 -3.13 2.24 8.39
C GLY A 74 -3.45 2.76 9.79
N HIS A 75 -2.79 3.84 10.22
CA HIS A 75 -3.10 4.48 11.49
C HIS A 75 -4.39 5.30 11.40
N ASN A 76 -5.39 4.91 12.17
CA ASN A 76 -6.65 5.60 12.28
C ASN A 76 -6.61 6.60 13.44
N ALA A 77 -6.65 7.89 13.11
CA ALA A 77 -6.54 8.97 14.09
C ALA A 77 -7.74 9.06 15.06
N ILE A 78 -8.92 8.61 14.64
CA ILE A 78 -10.13 8.62 15.49
C ILE A 78 -10.03 7.58 16.61
N TYR A 79 -9.44 6.42 16.31
CA TYR A 79 -9.37 5.29 17.25
C TYR A 79 -8.01 5.10 17.91
N ASP A 80 -7.03 5.93 17.55
CA ASP A 80 -5.63 5.85 17.96
C ASP A 80 -5.05 4.42 17.87
N ARG A 81 -5.31 3.74 16.75
CA ARG A 81 -4.82 2.37 16.52
C ARG A 81 -4.68 2.07 15.04
N LYS A 82 -4.10 0.90 14.72
CA LYS A 82 -4.09 0.40 13.34
C LYS A 82 -5.43 -0.24 13.01
N THR A 83 -5.99 0.09 11.85
CA THR A 83 -7.20 -0.53 11.30
C THR A 83 -6.94 -0.99 9.87
N ILE A 84 -7.76 -1.93 9.38
CA ILE A 84 -7.61 -2.53 8.05
C ILE A 84 -8.56 -1.85 7.07
N GLY A 85 -8.06 -1.50 5.90
CA GLY A 85 -8.82 -1.00 4.75
C GLY A 85 -8.73 -1.93 3.54
N VAL A 86 -9.58 -1.68 2.55
CA VAL A 86 -9.51 -2.30 1.22
C VAL A 86 -9.68 -1.24 0.13
N ALA A 87 -8.84 -1.29 -0.89
CA ALA A 87 -8.97 -0.52 -2.13
C ALA A 87 -9.21 -1.48 -3.31
N VAL A 88 -9.84 -0.98 -4.38
CA VAL A 88 -10.20 -1.74 -5.58
C VAL A 88 -9.80 -0.96 -6.83
#